data_AF-A0A954SB44-F1
#
_entry.id   AF-A0A954SB44-F1
#
_cell.length_a   1.000
_cell.length_b   1.000
_cell.length_c   1.000
_cell.angle_alpha   90.00
_cell.angle_beta   90.00
_cell.angle_gamma   90.00
#
_symmetry.space_group_name_H-M   'P 1'
#
loop_
_entity.id
_entity.type
_entity.pdbx_description
1 polymer ?
#
loop_
_entity_poly.entity_id
_entity_poly.type
_entity_poly.pdbx_seq_one_letter_code
_entity_poly.pdbx_strand_id
1 'polypeptide(L)'
;MAKKSASRSNPAAEFGRALLARLAERRDSSADYPCRLIEVAQDVQADISNEDLLAFAGVAPLKTKVVPAFSDDMESLVVLKEDMERLAASETLLRSLLQKQCSPQVPHVPLPALKTLLNKPVQSAFFRHWTNRIREQQLPDFVGLVQVAAEKGRPKPELHDRQFPLPHVERSEHLLKTLQQLLESSDAKFISDRQLFDAASVAADDSVTQSALTTEPFLSQTKVLRISESSRWLTLLNLVDEVLISEPFFLSLLHEVCSADSPETRLSALRRMLVKDLQMPFAAHWMALGQSSESLPGTQLLKVSKSDLVLRDARFPRPEDVLSQKLRDCLTEAAAQNSAENPTYPVRWDELLRKTGVAESEPSLLNAARKKAPFADDASVVRIQQDSEWFVQTCDAESMLGSESFLGQLLHDGCTAESPEVRLSELKKQLPRPLQARFSDIWRTHAELRHTFAIADLSISGRNDVLFRDARFPRLEATLSKRLVDTLESMKAANDGSYPCTFRQLLQRAQPDAGVLVANSAVMVEPYRSRIVTAFPSSAESPIAFLEDAEQVAHSPLLLTAVLSSLLKPEDQAVTIAAIAGANGLHSLVAPHVTTAIENMITARQLPPGLSALQIRKKWHLFRTTDAIKAADAD
;
A
#
# COMPACT_ATOMS: atom_id res chain seq x y z
N MET A 1 -25.92 -113.17 -37.84
CA MET A 1 -24.72 -112.35 -38.06
C MET A 1 -24.82 -111.08 -37.24
N ALA A 2 -24.14 -111.01 -36.09
CA ALA A 2 -24.00 -109.81 -35.28
C ALA A 2 -22.52 -109.40 -35.31
N LYS A 3 -22.21 -108.26 -35.95
CA LYS A 3 -20.84 -107.71 -36.00
C LYS A 3 -20.46 -107.21 -34.61
N LYS A 4 -19.58 -107.94 -33.93
CA LYS A 4 -18.90 -107.53 -32.70
C LYS A 4 -17.92 -106.40 -33.08
N SER A 5 -18.34 -105.14 -32.94
CA SER A 5 -17.46 -103.99 -33.13
C SER A 5 -16.41 -104.00 -32.01
N ALA A 6 -15.18 -104.37 -32.34
CA ALA A 6 -14.04 -104.14 -31.45
C ALA A 6 -13.92 -102.63 -31.24
N SER A 7 -14.27 -102.16 -30.04
CA SER A 7 -14.06 -100.77 -29.64
C SER A 7 -12.56 -100.52 -29.65
N ARG A 8 -12.05 -99.83 -30.68
CA ARG A 8 -10.70 -99.26 -30.65
C ARG A 8 -10.66 -98.33 -29.44
N SER A 9 -9.88 -98.70 -28.44
CA SER A 9 -9.67 -97.83 -27.30
C SER A 9 -9.01 -96.54 -27.79
N ASN A 10 -9.55 -95.40 -27.35
CA ASN A 10 -8.97 -94.10 -27.65
C ASN A 10 -7.66 -93.98 -26.84
N PRO A 11 -6.49 -93.84 -27.48
CA PRO A 11 -5.20 -93.74 -26.79
C PRO A 11 -5.18 -92.66 -25.70
N ALA A 12 -5.86 -91.53 -25.95
CA ALA A 12 -6.00 -90.44 -24.98
C ALA A 12 -6.72 -90.88 -23.68
N ALA A 13 -7.71 -91.77 -23.80
CA ALA A 13 -8.46 -92.28 -22.65
C ALA A 13 -7.70 -93.37 -21.88
N GLU A 14 -6.78 -94.09 -22.52
CA GLU A 14 -5.84 -95.00 -21.84
C GLU A 14 -4.78 -94.22 -21.08
N PHE A 15 -4.13 -93.26 -21.75
CA PHE A 15 -3.18 -92.35 -21.11
C PHE A 15 -3.82 -91.62 -19.92
N GLY A 16 -5.04 -91.10 -20.10
CA GLY A 16 -5.75 -90.43 -19.01
C GLY A 16 -6.10 -91.33 -17.82
N ARG A 17 -6.30 -92.64 -18.03
CA ARG A 17 -6.49 -93.60 -16.92
C ARG A 17 -5.18 -93.89 -16.20
N ALA A 18 -4.08 -94.04 -16.94
CA ALA A 18 -2.75 -94.24 -16.36
C ALA A 18 -2.30 -93.02 -15.54
N LEU A 19 -2.51 -91.81 -16.07
CA LEU A 19 -2.20 -90.56 -15.37
C LEU A 19 -3.01 -90.39 -14.09
N LEU A 20 -4.31 -90.76 -14.09
CA LEU A 20 -5.12 -90.78 -12.86
C LEU A 20 -4.62 -91.78 -11.81
N ALA A 21 -4.20 -92.99 -12.24
CA ALA A 21 -3.66 -93.98 -11.33
C ALA A 21 -2.36 -93.48 -10.68
N ARG A 22 -1.49 -92.84 -11.47
CA ARG A 22 -0.25 -92.25 -10.98
C ARG A 22 -0.48 -91.06 -10.04
N LEU A 23 -1.44 -90.19 -10.34
CA LEU A 23 -1.86 -89.11 -9.44
C LEU A 23 -2.38 -89.66 -8.10
N ALA A 24 -3.17 -90.73 -8.11
CA ALA A 24 -3.67 -91.37 -6.89
C ALA A 24 -2.53 -91.97 -6.05
N GLU A 25 -1.54 -92.61 -6.70
CA GLU A 25 -0.34 -93.12 -6.04
C GLU A 25 0.46 -91.99 -5.36
N ARG A 26 0.68 -90.87 -6.05
CA ARG A 26 1.36 -89.69 -5.46
C ARG A 26 0.56 -89.07 -4.31
N ARG A 27 -0.78 -89.04 -4.40
CA ARG A 27 -1.63 -88.60 -3.29
C ARG A 27 -1.41 -89.44 -2.04
N ASP A 28 -1.40 -90.76 -2.21
CA ASP A 28 -1.32 -91.70 -1.10
C ASP A 28 0.10 -91.72 -0.49
N SER A 29 1.14 -91.45 -1.27
CA SER A 29 2.52 -91.30 -0.77
C SER A 29 2.79 -89.96 -0.07
N SER A 30 1.93 -88.96 -0.27
CA SER A 30 1.92 -87.61 0.36
C SER A 30 3.17 -86.74 0.17
N ALA A 31 4.31 -87.28 -0.28
CA ALA A 31 5.57 -86.54 -0.33
C ALA A 31 5.52 -85.33 -1.27
N ASP A 32 4.84 -85.47 -2.42
CA ASP A 32 4.78 -84.45 -3.48
C ASP A 32 3.35 -84.30 -4.05
N TYR A 33 2.36 -84.13 -3.18
CA TYR A 33 0.97 -83.89 -3.59
C TYR A 33 0.39 -82.66 -2.88
N PRO A 34 -0.03 -81.59 -3.59
CA PRO A 34 -0.15 -81.44 -5.06
C PRO A 34 1.17 -81.51 -5.84
N CYS A 35 1.14 -82.03 -7.07
CA CYS A 35 2.30 -82.15 -7.98
C CYS A 35 2.04 -81.44 -9.32
N ARG A 36 3.08 -81.25 -10.14
CA ARG A 36 2.94 -80.66 -11.49
C ARG A 36 2.39 -81.68 -12.47
N LEU A 37 1.52 -81.24 -13.39
CA LEU A 37 0.93 -82.13 -14.39
C LEU A 37 1.99 -82.80 -15.27
N ILE A 38 3.00 -82.04 -15.71
CA ILE A 38 4.06 -82.54 -16.58
C ILE A 38 4.88 -83.67 -15.95
N GLU A 39 5.21 -83.56 -14.65
CA GLU A 39 5.98 -84.60 -13.95
C GLU A 39 5.21 -85.93 -13.88
N VAL A 40 3.91 -85.84 -13.62
CA VAL A 40 3.05 -87.03 -13.53
C VAL A 40 2.80 -87.63 -14.92
N ALA A 41 2.75 -86.79 -15.95
CA ALA A 41 2.66 -87.25 -17.32
C ALA A 41 3.94 -87.95 -17.79
N GLN A 42 5.11 -87.41 -17.43
CA GLN A 42 6.41 -88.01 -17.73
C GLN A 42 6.63 -89.35 -17.00
N ASP A 43 6.10 -89.50 -15.79
CA ASP A 43 6.08 -90.80 -15.08
C ASP A 43 5.30 -91.88 -15.85
N VAL A 44 4.30 -91.47 -16.64
CA VAL A 44 3.48 -92.39 -17.45
C VAL A 44 4.09 -92.60 -18.85
N GLN A 45 4.61 -91.53 -19.45
CA GLN A 45 5.22 -91.53 -20.78
C GLN A 45 6.31 -90.47 -20.83
N ALA A 46 7.58 -90.92 -20.78
CA ALA A 46 8.75 -90.05 -20.66
C ALA A 46 8.84 -88.96 -21.76
N ASP A 47 8.49 -89.30 -23.00
CA ASP A 47 8.64 -88.43 -24.18
C ASP A 47 7.34 -87.73 -24.59
N ILE A 48 6.41 -87.48 -23.65
CA ILE A 48 5.16 -86.78 -23.98
C ILE A 48 5.41 -85.30 -24.33
N SER A 49 4.90 -84.86 -25.49
CA SER A 49 4.98 -83.46 -25.88
C SER A 49 3.96 -82.60 -25.10
N ASN A 50 4.25 -81.31 -24.94
CA ASN A 50 3.33 -80.37 -24.29
C ASN A 50 2.00 -80.26 -25.05
N GLU A 51 2.02 -80.35 -26.38
CA GLU A 51 0.82 -80.32 -27.22
C GLU A 51 -0.06 -81.55 -26.98
N ASP A 52 0.55 -82.74 -26.92
CA ASP A 52 -0.17 -83.98 -26.65
C ASP A 52 -0.79 -83.99 -25.25
N LEU A 53 -0.05 -83.50 -24.24
CA LEU A 53 -0.55 -83.45 -22.87
C LEU A 53 -1.69 -82.44 -22.70
N LEU A 54 -1.66 -81.28 -23.38
CA LEU A 54 -2.78 -80.35 -23.47
C LEU A 54 -4.00 -81.00 -24.12
N ALA A 55 -3.79 -81.70 -25.24
CA ALA A 55 -4.86 -82.41 -25.93
C ALA A 55 -5.49 -83.49 -25.03
N PHE A 56 -4.69 -84.24 -24.27
CA PHE A 56 -5.17 -85.28 -23.36
C PHE A 56 -5.88 -84.72 -22.13
N ALA A 57 -5.44 -83.58 -21.59
CA ALA A 57 -6.10 -82.94 -20.45
C ALA A 57 -7.57 -82.56 -20.74
N GLY A 58 -7.90 -82.30 -22.01
CA GLY A 58 -9.26 -82.01 -22.46
C GLY A 58 -10.19 -83.22 -22.56
N VAL A 59 -9.68 -84.46 -22.44
CA VAL A 59 -10.44 -85.69 -22.69
C VAL A 59 -10.85 -86.37 -21.37
N ALA A 60 -12.03 -87.00 -21.36
CA ALA A 60 -12.46 -87.82 -20.22
C ALA A 60 -11.61 -89.11 -20.13
N PRO A 61 -11.21 -89.56 -18.92
CA PRO A 61 -11.70 -89.12 -17.61
C PRO A 61 -10.93 -87.94 -16.98
N LEU A 62 -9.80 -87.50 -17.54
CA LEU A 62 -8.93 -86.48 -16.93
C LEU A 62 -9.66 -85.17 -16.64
N LYS A 63 -10.32 -84.59 -17.66
CA LYS A 63 -11.08 -83.33 -17.52
C LYS A 63 -12.09 -83.34 -16.36
N THR A 64 -12.62 -84.50 -16.01
CA THR A 64 -13.66 -84.65 -14.99
C THR A 64 -13.13 -84.92 -13.58
N LYS A 65 -11.92 -85.46 -13.48
CA LYS A 65 -11.34 -85.98 -12.23
C LYS A 65 -10.10 -85.25 -11.77
N VAL A 66 -9.41 -84.52 -12.65
CA VAL A 66 -8.23 -83.72 -12.32
C VAL A 66 -8.60 -82.25 -12.34
N VAL A 67 -8.15 -81.51 -11.33
CA VAL A 67 -8.32 -80.07 -11.21
C VAL A 67 -6.93 -79.43 -11.26
N PRO A 68 -6.56 -78.77 -12.37
CA PRO A 68 -5.35 -77.95 -12.42
C PRO A 68 -5.58 -76.61 -11.71
N ALA A 69 -4.53 -76.11 -11.06
CA ALA A 69 -4.51 -74.79 -10.43
C ALA A 69 -4.68 -73.64 -11.44
N PHE A 70 -3.99 -73.71 -12.57
CA PHE A 70 -4.05 -72.73 -13.67
C PHE A 70 -4.70 -73.37 -14.90
N SER A 71 -5.47 -72.59 -15.67
CA SER A 71 -6.00 -73.09 -16.94
C SER A 71 -4.90 -73.01 -18.00
N ASP A 72 -4.76 -74.06 -18.81
CA ASP A 72 -3.84 -74.11 -19.96
C ASP A 72 -2.34 -73.96 -19.63
N ASP A 73 -1.92 -74.25 -18.39
CA ASP A 73 -0.50 -74.24 -17.96
C ASP A 73 -0.03 -75.66 -17.61
N MET A 74 1.01 -76.13 -18.30
CA MET A 74 1.56 -77.49 -18.15
C MET A 74 2.37 -77.68 -16.87
N GLU A 75 2.91 -76.57 -16.37
CA GLU A 75 3.59 -76.51 -15.08
C GLU A 75 2.59 -76.32 -13.93
N SER A 76 1.28 -76.29 -14.23
CA SER A 76 0.25 -76.17 -13.21
C SER A 76 0.31 -77.34 -12.23
N LEU A 77 0.21 -77.00 -10.95
CA LEU A 77 -0.11 -77.96 -9.91
C LEU A 77 -1.48 -78.59 -10.20
N VAL A 78 -1.58 -79.89 -10.00
CA VAL A 78 -2.80 -80.68 -10.20
C VAL A 78 -3.11 -81.52 -8.98
N VAL A 79 -4.41 -81.69 -8.74
CA VAL A 79 -4.95 -82.64 -7.77
C VAL A 79 -6.12 -83.39 -8.36
N LEU A 80 -6.46 -84.52 -7.75
CA LEU A 80 -7.77 -85.14 -7.91
C LEU A 80 -8.86 -84.20 -7.40
N LYS A 81 -10.03 -84.23 -8.04
CA LYS A 81 -11.14 -83.30 -7.78
C LYS A 81 -11.60 -83.31 -6.32
N GLU A 82 -11.56 -84.46 -5.66
CA GLU A 82 -11.88 -84.62 -4.24
C GLU A 82 -10.88 -83.93 -3.29
N ASP A 83 -9.65 -83.63 -3.74
CA ASP A 83 -8.58 -83.01 -2.94
C ASP A 83 -8.38 -81.52 -3.24
N MET A 84 -9.38 -80.88 -3.85
CA MET A 84 -9.32 -79.46 -4.23
C MET A 84 -8.99 -78.52 -3.05
N GLU A 85 -9.46 -78.84 -1.84
CA GLU A 85 -9.14 -78.06 -0.62
C GLU A 85 -7.65 -78.17 -0.26
N ARG A 86 -6.99 -79.31 -0.52
CA ARG A 86 -5.54 -79.47 -0.32
C ARG A 86 -4.75 -78.59 -1.29
N LEU A 87 -5.19 -78.54 -2.56
CA LEU A 87 -4.59 -77.62 -3.54
C LEU A 87 -4.75 -76.16 -3.12
N ALA A 88 -5.94 -75.77 -2.70
CA ALA A 88 -6.24 -74.41 -2.22
C ALA A 88 -5.39 -73.99 -1.01
N ALA A 89 -5.05 -74.94 -0.13
CA ALA A 89 -4.21 -74.73 1.06
C ALA A 89 -2.70 -74.85 0.79
N SER A 90 -2.30 -75.23 -0.42
CA SER A 90 -0.90 -75.49 -0.75
C SER A 90 -0.05 -74.22 -0.72
N GLU A 91 1.05 -74.26 0.04
CA GLU A 91 2.03 -73.17 0.09
C GLU A 91 2.81 -73.07 -1.23
N THR A 92 3.05 -74.20 -1.90
CA THR A 92 3.63 -74.24 -3.25
C THR A 92 2.75 -73.48 -4.24
N LEU A 93 1.42 -73.64 -4.16
CA LEU A 93 0.50 -72.89 -4.99
C LEU A 93 0.58 -71.38 -4.71
N LEU A 94 0.56 -70.97 -3.43
CA LEU A 94 0.69 -69.56 -3.09
C LEU A 94 2.03 -68.98 -3.58
N ARG A 95 3.13 -69.71 -3.44
CA ARG A 95 4.44 -69.30 -3.94
C ARG A 95 4.42 -69.08 -5.45
N SER A 96 3.85 -70.01 -6.22
CA SER A 96 3.72 -69.85 -7.68
C SER A 96 2.84 -68.66 -8.07
N LEU A 97 1.75 -68.41 -7.32
CA LEU A 97 0.88 -67.25 -7.53
C LEU A 97 1.61 -65.92 -7.27
N LEU A 98 2.37 -65.83 -6.17
CA LEU A 98 3.18 -64.66 -5.85
C LEU A 98 4.29 -64.46 -6.88
N GLN A 99 5.00 -65.50 -7.29
CA GLN A 99 6.01 -65.40 -8.36
C GLN A 99 5.44 -64.92 -9.71
N LYS A 100 4.16 -65.20 -10.00
CA LYS A 100 3.47 -64.75 -11.22
C LYS A 100 2.95 -63.31 -11.14
N GLN A 101 2.81 -62.71 -9.95
CA GLN A 101 2.19 -61.39 -9.77
C GLN A 101 3.09 -60.36 -9.12
N CYS A 102 3.94 -60.81 -8.20
CA CYS A 102 4.89 -59.96 -7.52
C CYS A 102 6.15 -59.79 -8.37
N SER A 103 6.69 -58.57 -8.34
CA SER A 103 7.94 -58.18 -8.98
C SER A 103 8.66 -57.17 -8.09
N PRO A 104 9.92 -56.81 -8.35
CA PRO A 104 10.59 -55.74 -7.61
C PRO A 104 9.81 -54.41 -7.63
N GLN A 105 9.06 -54.12 -8.70
CA GLN A 105 8.26 -52.90 -8.84
C GLN A 105 6.89 -53.00 -8.16
N VAL A 106 6.33 -54.20 -8.08
CA VAL A 106 5.03 -54.49 -7.46
C VAL A 106 5.21 -55.69 -6.52
N PRO A 107 5.79 -55.49 -5.33
CA PRO A 107 6.21 -56.59 -4.46
C PRO A 107 5.04 -57.22 -3.69
N HIS A 108 3.87 -56.56 -3.67
CA HIS A 108 2.67 -57.01 -2.98
C HIS A 108 1.47 -57.09 -3.91
N VAL A 109 0.49 -57.91 -3.54
CA VAL A 109 -0.70 -58.18 -4.33
C VAL A 109 -1.92 -58.44 -3.44
N PRO A 110 -3.10 -57.89 -3.77
CA PRO A 110 -4.31 -58.18 -3.02
C PRO A 110 -4.78 -59.62 -3.26
N LEU A 111 -5.21 -60.32 -2.20
CA LEU A 111 -5.67 -61.71 -2.27
C LEU A 111 -6.76 -61.96 -3.36
N PRO A 112 -7.73 -61.04 -3.59
CA PRO A 112 -8.66 -61.16 -4.71
C PRO A 112 -8.00 -61.25 -6.10
N ALA A 113 -6.87 -60.58 -6.34
CA ALA A 113 -6.19 -60.64 -7.63
C ALA A 113 -5.57 -62.02 -7.86
N LEU A 114 -4.91 -62.59 -6.84
CA LEU A 114 -4.38 -63.96 -6.89
C LEU A 114 -5.46 -64.99 -7.19
N LYS A 115 -6.65 -64.83 -6.59
CA LYS A 115 -7.81 -65.68 -6.84
C LYS A 115 -8.18 -65.73 -8.32
N THR A 116 -8.10 -64.62 -9.05
CA THR A 116 -8.54 -64.57 -10.46
C THR A 116 -7.66 -65.37 -11.42
N LEU A 117 -6.42 -65.66 -11.03
CA LEU A 117 -5.48 -66.47 -11.83
C LEU A 117 -5.77 -67.97 -11.76
N LEU A 118 -6.50 -68.40 -10.71
CA LEU A 118 -6.79 -69.79 -10.47
C LEU A 118 -7.98 -70.29 -11.31
N ASN A 119 -7.98 -71.58 -11.60
CA ASN A 119 -9.12 -72.27 -12.18
C ASN A 119 -10.36 -72.10 -11.28
N LYS A 120 -11.53 -71.82 -11.89
CA LYS A 120 -12.78 -71.47 -11.20
C LYS A 120 -13.16 -72.37 -10.01
N PRO A 121 -13.01 -73.72 -10.08
CA PRO A 121 -13.30 -74.59 -8.95
C PRO A 121 -12.46 -74.29 -7.71
N VAL A 122 -11.17 -73.95 -7.89
CA VAL A 122 -10.21 -73.75 -6.79
C VAL A 122 -10.38 -72.38 -6.11
N GLN A 123 -10.88 -71.38 -6.84
CA GLN A 123 -10.90 -69.97 -6.41
C GLN A 123 -11.55 -69.74 -5.04
N SER A 124 -12.71 -70.34 -4.78
CA SER A 124 -13.45 -70.10 -3.53
C SER A 124 -12.78 -70.76 -2.32
N ALA A 125 -12.29 -71.99 -2.49
CA ALA A 125 -11.55 -72.71 -1.45
C ALA A 125 -10.25 -71.97 -1.10
N PHE A 126 -9.48 -71.55 -2.12
CA PHE A 126 -8.26 -70.79 -1.95
C PHE A 126 -8.51 -69.49 -1.19
N PHE A 127 -9.46 -68.68 -1.65
CA PHE A 127 -9.75 -67.38 -1.05
C PHE A 127 -10.18 -67.52 0.42
N ARG A 128 -11.06 -68.49 0.72
CA ARG A 128 -11.51 -68.77 2.09
C ARG A 128 -10.34 -69.19 2.98
N HIS A 129 -9.51 -70.13 2.52
CA HIS A 129 -8.38 -70.65 3.30
C HIS A 129 -7.38 -69.55 3.64
N TRP A 130 -6.93 -68.80 2.64
CA TRP A 130 -5.92 -67.75 2.86
C TRP A 130 -6.47 -66.53 3.60
N THR A 131 -7.75 -66.20 3.44
CA THR A 131 -8.40 -65.17 4.28
C THR A 131 -8.36 -65.55 5.76
N ASN A 132 -8.62 -66.82 6.09
CA ASN A 132 -8.54 -67.30 7.47
C ASN A 132 -7.09 -67.27 7.99
N ARG A 133 -6.12 -67.74 7.21
CA ARG A 133 -4.70 -67.67 7.59
C ARG A 133 -4.20 -66.24 7.83
N ILE A 134 -4.59 -65.28 6.98
CA ILE A 134 -4.26 -63.86 7.17
C ILE A 134 -4.85 -63.34 8.50
N ARG A 135 -6.10 -63.70 8.80
CA ARG A 135 -6.77 -63.31 10.05
C ARG A 135 -6.08 -63.92 11.29
N GLU A 136 -5.66 -65.17 11.18
CA GLU A 136 -4.99 -65.92 12.24
C GLU A 136 -3.47 -65.64 12.31
N GLN A 137 -2.94 -64.81 11.41
CA GLN A 137 -1.51 -64.50 11.29
C GLN A 137 -0.61 -65.75 11.08
N GLN A 138 -1.17 -66.78 10.45
CA GLN A 138 -0.47 -68.04 10.14
C GLN A 138 0.00 -68.06 8.68
N LEU A 139 0.90 -67.15 8.34
CA LEU A 139 1.46 -67.08 7.00
C LEU A 139 2.81 -67.80 6.91
N PRO A 140 3.13 -68.43 5.76
CA PRO A 140 4.44 -69.00 5.52
C PRO A 140 5.54 -67.94 5.61
N ASP A 141 6.77 -68.34 5.96
CA ASP A 141 7.89 -67.42 6.18
C ASP A 141 8.29 -66.59 4.95
N PHE A 142 7.95 -67.04 3.75
CA PHE A 142 8.20 -66.30 2.50
C PHE A 142 7.15 -65.21 2.21
N VAL A 143 6.10 -65.10 3.03
CA VAL A 143 4.98 -64.16 2.82
C VAL A 143 4.92 -63.13 3.94
N GLY A 144 4.94 -61.86 3.58
CA GLY A 144 4.65 -60.72 4.44
C GLY A 144 3.20 -60.25 4.29
N LEU A 145 2.74 -59.47 5.27
CA LEU A 145 1.49 -58.68 5.16
C LEU A 145 1.84 -57.21 5.12
N VAL A 146 1.33 -56.51 4.12
CA VAL A 146 1.46 -55.06 3.98
C VAL A 146 0.08 -54.44 4.09
N GLN A 147 -0.03 -53.37 4.88
CA GLN A 147 -1.25 -52.59 4.98
C GLN A 147 -1.20 -51.47 3.94
N VAL A 148 -1.92 -51.64 2.84
CA VAL A 148 -1.99 -50.62 1.79
C VAL A 148 -3.13 -49.67 2.11
N ALA A 149 -2.85 -48.36 2.12
CA ALA A 149 -3.86 -47.33 2.32
C ALA A 149 -4.91 -47.42 1.19
N ALA A 150 -6.17 -47.63 1.54
CA ALA A 150 -7.26 -47.57 0.58
C ALA A 150 -7.62 -46.09 0.30
N GLU A 151 -7.88 -45.72 -0.96
CA GLU A 151 -8.32 -44.37 -1.34
C GLU A 151 -9.49 -43.86 -0.48
N LYS A 152 -10.36 -44.78 -0.04
CA LYS A 152 -11.40 -44.56 0.95
C LYS A 152 -11.56 -45.82 1.81
N GLY A 153 -11.30 -45.73 3.11
CA GLY A 153 -11.65 -46.77 4.08
C GLY A 153 -10.48 -47.29 4.92
N ARG A 154 -10.70 -48.43 5.57
CA ARG A 154 -9.68 -49.12 6.36
C ARG A 154 -8.57 -49.64 5.44
N PRO A 155 -7.30 -49.61 5.87
CA PRO A 155 -6.22 -50.21 5.10
C PRO A 155 -6.53 -51.67 4.81
N LYS A 156 -6.18 -52.10 3.60
CA LYS A 156 -6.44 -53.47 3.15
C LYS A 156 -5.14 -54.28 3.29
N PRO A 157 -5.19 -55.47 3.90
CA PRO A 157 -4.04 -56.36 3.93
C PRO A 157 -3.78 -56.92 2.53
N GLU A 158 -2.56 -56.72 2.04
CA GLU A 158 -2.04 -57.33 0.82
C GLU A 158 -0.91 -58.30 1.15
N LEU A 159 -0.77 -59.34 0.34
CA LEU A 159 0.28 -60.33 0.49
C LEU A 159 1.54 -59.83 -0.20
N HIS A 160 2.64 -59.84 0.51
CA HIS A 160 3.96 -59.43 0.05
C HIS A 160 4.85 -60.66 -0.08
N ASP A 161 5.53 -60.79 -1.21
CA ASP A 161 6.56 -61.82 -1.34
C ASP A 161 7.87 -61.30 -0.78
N ARG A 162 8.34 -61.88 0.33
CA ARG A 162 9.53 -61.41 1.05
C ARG A 162 10.82 -61.47 0.22
N GLN A 163 10.81 -62.16 -0.92
CA GLN A 163 11.94 -62.12 -1.85
C GLN A 163 12.13 -60.75 -2.52
N PHE A 164 11.07 -59.94 -2.62
CA PHE A 164 11.13 -58.60 -3.22
C PHE A 164 11.02 -57.55 -2.12
N PRO A 165 12.08 -56.78 -1.80
CA PRO A 165 12.00 -55.76 -0.76
C PRO A 165 10.93 -54.72 -1.09
N LEU A 166 10.29 -54.17 -0.06
CA LEU A 166 9.27 -53.13 -0.23
C LEU A 166 9.95 -51.79 -0.52
N PRO A 167 9.69 -51.13 -1.67
CA PRO A 167 10.37 -49.89 -2.04
C PRO A 167 10.27 -48.77 -0.98
N HIS A 168 9.14 -48.71 -0.26
CA HIS A 168 8.94 -47.70 0.79
C HIS A 168 9.71 -48.03 2.09
N VAL A 169 10.05 -49.30 2.35
CA VAL A 169 10.90 -49.69 3.49
C VAL A 169 12.36 -49.35 3.20
N GLU A 170 12.87 -49.71 2.02
CA GLU A 170 14.22 -49.31 1.58
C GLU A 170 14.35 -47.79 1.56
N ARG A 171 13.32 -47.09 1.07
CA ARG A 171 13.28 -45.64 1.08
C ARG A 171 13.19 -45.05 2.49
N SER A 172 12.47 -45.69 3.41
CA SER A 172 12.40 -45.30 4.83
C SER A 172 13.79 -45.36 5.48
N GLU A 173 14.53 -46.44 5.26
CA GLU A 173 15.92 -46.59 5.73
C GLU A 173 16.86 -45.54 5.12
N HIS A 174 16.77 -45.32 3.80
CA HIS A 174 17.56 -44.31 3.10
C HIS A 174 17.28 -42.91 3.63
N LEU A 175 16.01 -42.52 3.75
CA LEU A 175 15.60 -41.22 4.31
C LEU A 175 16.08 -41.05 5.75
N LEU A 176 15.99 -42.08 6.58
CA LEU A 176 16.46 -42.02 7.96
C LEU A 176 17.98 -41.79 8.01
N LYS A 177 18.74 -42.54 7.21
CA LYS A 177 20.20 -42.39 7.12
C LYS A 177 20.60 -41.00 6.59
N THR A 178 19.91 -40.49 5.57
CA THR A 178 20.15 -39.14 5.05
C THR A 178 19.82 -38.09 6.11
N LEU A 179 18.71 -38.24 6.85
CA LEU A 179 18.35 -37.34 7.94
C LEU A 179 19.42 -37.33 9.03
N GLN A 180 19.91 -38.49 9.45
CA GLN A 180 21.01 -38.61 10.43
C GLN A 180 22.26 -37.88 9.96
N GLN A 181 22.68 -38.10 8.71
CA GLN A 181 23.85 -37.43 8.13
C GLN A 181 23.70 -35.91 8.08
N LEU A 182 22.52 -35.42 7.66
CA LEU A 182 22.26 -33.99 7.61
C LEU A 182 22.29 -33.36 9.01
N LEU A 183 21.71 -34.04 10.00
CA LEU A 183 21.68 -33.57 11.40
C LEU A 183 23.04 -33.62 12.09
N GLU A 184 23.92 -34.54 11.70
CA GLU A 184 25.32 -34.57 12.15
C GLU A 184 26.11 -33.38 11.59
N SER A 185 25.82 -32.98 10.34
CA SER A 185 26.47 -31.86 9.68
C SER A 185 25.88 -30.48 9.99
N SER A 186 24.69 -30.43 10.59
CA SER A 186 23.92 -29.19 10.82
C SER A 186 23.87 -28.83 12.30
N ASP A 187 24.06 -27.54 12.59
CA ASP A 187 23.89 -27.01 13.94
C ASP A 187 22.42 -26.99 14.39
N ALA A 188 21.46 -26.96 13.45
CA ALA A 188 20.05 -26.72 13.74
C ALA A 188 19.35 -27.91 14.43
N LYS A 189 19.91 -29.14 14.38
CA LYS A 189 19.28 -30.38 14.90
C LYS A 189 17.86 -30.69 14.36
N PHE A 190 17.42 -29.97 13.33
CA PHE A 190 16.24 -30.29 12.51
C PHE A 190 16.55 -29.94 11.05
N ILE A 191 15.80 -30.55 10.11
CA ILE A 191 15.94 -30.35 8.67
C ILE A 191 14.55 -30.23 8.05
N SER A 192 14.36 -29.36 7.06
CA SER A 192 13.09 -29.32 6.31
C SER A 192 12.90 -30.58 5.46
N ASP A 193 11.66 -31.02 5.28
CA ASP A 193 11.35 -32.18 4.43
C ASP A 193 11.90 -31.99 3.01
N ARG A 194 11.82 -30.78 2.45
CA ARG A 194 12.44 -30.43 1.17
C ARG A 194 13.96 -30.66 1.15
N GLN A 195 14.69 -30.18 2.15
CA GLN A 195 16.14 -30.42 2.24
C GLN A 195 16.45 -31.92 2.36
N LEU A 196 15.65 -32.67 3.11
CA LEU A 196 15.80 -34.12 3.22
C LEU A 196 15.59 -34.80 1.86
N PHE A 197 14.53 -34.43 1.14
CA PHE A 197 14.20 -35.03 -0.16
C PHE A 197 15.23 -34.67 -1.24
N ASP A 198 15.68 -33.42 -1.28
CA ASP A 198 16.72 -32.94 -2.19
C ASP A 198 18.03 -33.70 -1.93
N ALA A 199 18.44 -33.84 -0.66
CA ALA A 199 19.65 -34.59 -0.28
C ALA A 199 19.53 -36.09 -0.56
N ALA A 200 18.34 -36.66 -0.35
CA ALA A 200 18.06 -38.07 -0.65
C ALA A 200 17.85 -38.33 -2.15
N SER A 201 17.79 -37.28 -2.99
CA SER A 201 17.48 -37.34 -4.42
C SER A 201 16.16 -38.04 -4.71
N VAL A 202 15.11 -37.73 -3.94
CA VAL A 202 13.76 -38.27 -4.12
C VAL A 202 12.73 -37.16 -4.36
N ALA A 203 11.70 -37.46 -5.15
CA ALA A 203 10.59 -36.52 -5.34
C ALA A 203 9.68 -36.48 -4.11
N ALA A 204 9.29 -35.28 -3.69
CA ALA A 204 8.43 -35.05 -2.52
C ALA A 204 7.02 -35.65 -2.69
N ASP A 205 6.45 -35.53 -3.89
CA ASP A 205 5.08 -35.99 -4.21
C ASP A 205 5.00 -37.47 -4.62
N ASP A 206 6.12 -38.18 -4.61
CA ASP A 206 6.12 -39.61 -4.89
C ASP A 206 5.41 -40.36 -3.74
N SER A 207 4.38 -41.14 -4.09
CA SER A 207 3.62 -41.96 -3.15
C SER A 207 4.53 -42.88 -2.32
N VAL A 208 5.63 -43.38 -2.91
CA VAL A 208 6.60 -44.22 -2.20
C VAL A 208 7.31 -43.43 -1.10
N THR A 209 7.64 -42.17 -1.36
CA THR A 209 8.27 -41.26 -0.39
C THR A 209 7.31 -40.94 0.76
N GLN A 210 6.04 -40.65 0.47
CA GLN A 210 5.05 -40.38 1.52
C GLN A 210 4.77 -41.61 2.38
N SER A 211 4.69 -42.80 1.78
CA SER A 211 4.58 -44.06 2.54
C SER A 211 5.81 -44.33 3.40
N ALA A 212 7.01 -44.04 2.90
CA ALA A 212 8.27 -44.24 3.62
C ALA A 212 8.32 -43.44 4.93
N LEU A 213 7.83 -42.19 4.96
CA LEU A 213 7.78 -41.37 6.19
C LEU A 213 6.90 -41.96 7.29
N THR A 214 5.96 -42.84 6.93
CA THR A 214 5.03 -43.51 7.85
C THR A 214 5.38 -44.98 8.08
N THR A 215 6.52 -45.45 7.57
CA THR A 215 6.96 -46.84 7.70
C THR A 215 8.18 -46.94 8.62
N GLU A 216 8.37 -48.09 9.25
CA GLU A 216 9.60 -48.39 9.98
C GLU A 216 10.81 -48.51 9.04
N PRO A 217 12.03 -48.16 9.46
CA PRO A 217 12.38 -47.59 10.78
C PRO A 217 12.15 -46.08 10.93
N PHE A 218 11.80 -45.35 9.86
CA PHE A 218 11.69 -43.89 9.89
C PHE A 218 10.66 -43.40 10.92
N LEU A 219 9.48 -44.03 10.99
CA LEU A 219 8.39 -43.61 11.88
C LEU A 219 8.78 -43.66 13.37
N SER A 220 9.44 -44.74 13.82
CA SER A 220 9.79 -44.89 15.25
C SER A 220 10.97 -44.02 15.68
N GLN A 221 11.83 -43.60 14.75
CA GLN A 221 13.07 -42.88 15.05
C GLN A 221 13.00 -41.38 14.77
N THR A 222 11.94 -40.90 14.13
CA THR A 222 11.81 -39.49 13.74
C THR A 222 10.56 -38.85 14.31
N LYS A 223 10.58 -37.52 14.37
CA LYS A 223 9.41 -36.71 14.70
C LYS A 223 9.21 -35.68 13.59
N VAL A 224 7.98 -35.65 13.06
CA VAL A 224 7.56 -34.61 12.12
C VAL A 224 7.04 -33.40 12.90
N LEU A 225 7.73 -32.28 12.77
CA LEU A 225 7.36 -30.99 13.30
C LEU A 225 6.58 -30.25 12.21
N ARG A 226 5.26 -30.35 12.24
CA ARG A 226 4.40 -29.60 11.31
C ARG A 226 4.34 -28.16 11.78
N ILE A 227 4.61 -27.21 10.88
CA ILE A 227 4.70 -25.78 11.21
C ILE A 227 3.60 -25.03 10.49
N SER A 228 3.50 -25.24 9.18
CA SER A 228 2.40 -24.74 8.37
C SER A 228 1.78 -25.87 7.53
N GLU A 229 0.82 -25.54 6.67
CA GLU A 229 0.30 -26.51 5.70
C GLU A 229 1.36 -26.93 4.67
N SER A 230 2.27 -26.02 4.35
CA SER A 230 3.33 -26.16 3.35
C SER A 230 4.71 -26.48 3.91
N SER A 231 4.93 -26.32 5.23
CA SER A 231 6.25 -26.48 5.85
C SER A 231 6.22 -27.57 6.92
N ARG A 232 7.04 -28.62 6.72
CA ARG A 232 7.27 -29.71 7.68
C ARG A 232 8.76 -29.82 7.93
N TRP A 233 9.16 -29.83 9.20
CA TRP A 233 10.53 -30.13 9.58
C TRP A 233 10.60 -31.48 10.26
N LEU A 234 11.78 -32.07 10.21
CA LEU A 234 12.07 -33.42 10.63
C LEU A 234 13.25 -33.37 11.59
N THR A 235 13.15 -34.13 12.68
CA THR A 235 14.24 -34.37 13.62
C THR A 235 14.21 -35.81 14.09
N LEU A 236 15.29 -36.27 14.71
CA LEU A 236 15.32 -37.57 15.38
C LEU A 236 14.56 -37.48 16.69
N LEU A 237 13.87 -38.56 17.07
CA LEU A 237 13.01 -38.58 18.25
C LEU A 237 13.79 -38.27 19.55
N ASN A 238 15.06 -38.67 19.63
CA ASN A 238 15.95 -38.39 20.75
C ASN A 238 16.48 -36.95 20.81
N LEU A 239 16.31 -36.16 19.73
CA LEU A 239 16.75 -34.77 19.66
C LEU A 239 15.60 -33.77 19.83
N VAL A 240 14.36 -34.24 19.98
CA VAL A 240 13.16 -33.38 20.01
C VAL A 240 13.26 -32.30 21.11
N ASP A 241 13.67 -32.68 22.32
CA ASP A 241 13.78 -31.72 23.42
C ASP A 241 14.86 -30.65 23.16
N GLU A 242 16.00 -31.04 22.57
CA GLU A 242 17.06 -30.10 22.16
C GLU A 242 16.58 -29.14 21.06
N VAL A 243 15.82 -29.63 20.09
CA VAL A 243 15.24 -28.80 19.01
C VAL A 243 14.25 -27.79 19.58
N LEU A 244 13.36 -28.19 20.49
CA LEU A 244 12.32 -27.31 21.02
C LEU A 244 12.88 -26.10 21.79
N ILE A 245 14.07 -26.25 22.38
CA ILE A 245 14.76 -25.19 23.12
C ILE A 245 15.82 -24.47 22.29
N SER A 246 16.03 -24.86 21.03
CA SER A 246 17.07 -24.27 20.19
C SER A 246 16.61 -22.94 19.58
N GLU A 247 17.51 -21.96 19.60
CA GLU A 247 17.31 -20.65 18.98
C GLU A 247 17.00 -20.75 17.47
N PRO A 248 17.71 -21.58 16.66
CA PRO A 248 17.41 -21.69 15.23
C PRO A 248 15.98 -22.17 14.95
N PHE A 249 15.45 -23.09 15.78
CA PHE A 249 14.09 -23.58 15.63
C PHE A 249 13.07 -22.48 15.93
N PHE A 250 13.27 -21.75 17.02
CA PHE A 250 12.41 -20.63 17.42
C PHE A 250 12.39 -19.50 16.39
N LEU A 251 13.57 -19.09 15.88
CA LEU A 251 13.67 -18.08 14.84
C LEU A 251 12.98 -18.51 13.55
N SER A 252 13.13 -19.79 13.18
CA SER A 252 12.49 -20.30 11.98
C SER A 252 10.96 -20.34 12.13
N LEU A 253 10.42 -20.66 13.32
CA LEU A 253 8.98 -20.55 13.61
C LEU A 253 8.50 -19.10 13.52
N LEU A 254 9.28 -18.17 14.07
CA LEU A 254 8.97 -16.76 14.01
C LEU A 254 8.95 -16.26 12.57
N HIS A 255 9.89 -16.71 11.75
CA HIS A 255 10.00 -16.32 10.35
C HIS A 255 8.82 -16.78 9.50
N GLU A 256 8.21 -17.93 9.84
CA GLU A 256 7.02 -18.44 9.15
C GLU A 256 5.76 -17.61 9.49
N VAL A 257 5.68 -17.06 10.70
CA VAL A 257 4.49 -16.35 11.18
C VAL A 257 4.56 -14.84 10.98
N CYS A 258 5.74 -14.25 11.16
CA CYS A 258 5.93 -12.82 11.05
C CYS A 258 6.17 -12.40 9.60
N SER A 259 5.58 -11.27 9.23
CA SER A 259 5.75 -10.62 7.93
C SER A 259 6.01 -9.12 8.10
N ALA A 260 6.28 -8.41 7.01
CA ALA A 260 6.45 -6.96 7.05
C ALA A 260 5.18 -6.24 7.54
N ASP A 261 4.00 -6.76 7.18
CA ASP A 261 2.69 -6.20 7.58
C ASP A 261 2.27 -6.63 8.99
N SER A 262 2.80 -7.76 9.48
CA SER A 262 2.56 -8.27 10.83
C SER A 262 3.88 -8.75 11.45
N PRO A 263 4.76 -7.82 11.88
CA PRO A 263 6.08 -8.17 12.41
C PRO A 263 6.03 -8.76 13.81
N GLU A 264 4.88 -8.66 14.48
CA GLU A 264 4.64 -9.10 15.84
C GLU A 264 3.79 -10.37 15.87
N THR A 265 4.11 -11.27 16.80
CA THR A 265 3.30 -12.45 17.07
C THR A 265 3.31 -12.78 18.56
N ARG A 266 2.42 -13.67 18.97
CA ARG A 266 2.37 -14.17 20.34
C ARG A 266 3.03 -15.53 20.44
N LEU A 267 3.71 -15.81 21.54
CA LEU A 267 4.25 -17.15 21.81
C LEU A 267 3.13 -18.20 21.76
N SER A 268 1.92 -17.86 22.22
CA SER A 268 0.75 -18.73 22.11
C SER A 268 0.32 -19.04 20.66
N ALA A 269 0.63 -18.19 19.69
CA ALA A 269 0.41 -18.47 18.27
C ALA A 269 1.47 -19.43 17.73
N LEU A 270 2.76 -19.18 17.99
CA LEU A 270 3.87 -20.08 17.65
C LEU A 270 3.64 -21.49 18.23
N ARG A 271 3.22 -21.55 19.51
CA ARG A 271 2.89 -22.80 20.19
C ARG A 271 1.83 -23.61 19.46
N ARG A 272 0.79 -22.97 18.93
CA ARG A 272 -0.33 -23.67 18.27
C ARG A 272 0.07 -24.30 16.94
N MET A 273 1.20 -23.89 16.36
CA MET A 273 1.74 -24.51 15.15
C MET A 273 2.28 -25.91 15.45
N LEU A 274 2.76 -26.15 16.67
CA LEU A 274 3.35 -27.42 17.07
C LEU A 274 2.29 -28.50 17.36
N VAL A 275 2.68 -29.77 17.19
CA VAL A 275 1.89 -30.93 17.64
C VAL A 275 1.65 -30.88 19.16
N LYS A 276 0.48 -31.37 19.59
CA LYS A 276 -0.08 -31.14 20.94
C LYS A 276 0.85 -31.52 22.10
N ASP A 277 1.62 -32.59 21.93
CA ASP A 277 2.59 -33.11 22.90
C ASP A 277 3.81 -32.19 23.08
N LEU A 278 4.14 -31.37 22.08
CA LEU A 278 5.30 -30.47 22.10
C LEU A 278 4.95 -29.03 22.53
N GLN A 279 3.66 -28.68 22.55
CA GLN A 279 3.20 -27.32 22.84
C GLN A 279 3.61 -26.83 24.24
N MET A 280 3.47 -27.67 25.25
CA MET A 280 3.73 -27.28 26.64
C MET A 280 5.23 -27.19 26.97
N PRO A 281 6.09 -28.17 26.60
CA PRO A 281 7.54 -28.05 26.77
C PRO A 281 8.12 -26.81 26.08
N PHE A 282 7.73 -26.57 24.82
CA PHE A 282 8.12 -25.37 24.07
C PHE A 282 7.73 -24.09 24.80
N ALA A 283 6.45 -23.95 25.18
CA ALA A 283 5.96 -22.75 25.84
C ALA A 283 6.63 -22.53 27.21
N ALA A 284 6.86 -23.58 27.99
CA ALA A 284 7.49 -23.49 29.30
C ALA A 284 8.92 -22.94 29.20
N HIS A 285 9.73 -23.46 28.26
CA HIS A 285 11.10 -23.01 28.05
C HIS A 285 11.15 -21.53 27.63
N TRP A 286 10.46 -21.17 26.54
CA TRP A 286 10.53 -19.82 26.00
C TRP A 286 9.86 -18.77 26.90
N MET A 287 8.84 -19.15 27.69
CA MET A 287 8.30 -18.28 28.75
C MET A 287 9.33 -18.01 29.86
N ALA A 288 10.07 -19.03 30.30
CA ALA A 288 11.09 -18.86 31.33
C ALA A 288 12.23 -17.94 30.85
N LEU A 289 12.66 -18.13 29.60
CA LEU A 289 13.69 -17.28 28.97
C LEU A 289 13.19 -15.85 28.75
N GLY A 290 11.94 -15.65 28.31
CA GLY A 290 11.36 -14.30 28.21
C GLY A 290 11.21 -13.60 29.57
N GLN A 291 11.12 -14.33 30.67
CA GLN A 291 11.05 -13.78 32.03
C GLN A 291 12.42 -13.45 32.62
N SER A 292 13.50 -14.09 32.16
CA SER A 292 14.87 -13.83 32.65
C SER A 292 15.46 -12.50 32.16
N SER A 293 14.75 -11.76 31.30
CA SER A 293 15.22 -10.53 30.64
C SER A 293 16.44 -10.74 29.73
N GLU A 294 16.80 -11.99 29.45
CA GLU A 294 17.79 -12.30 28.42
C GLU A 294 17.21 -11.91 27.06
N SER A 295 17.99 -11.17 26.26
CA SER A 295 17.57 -10.79 24.93
C SER A 295 17.45 -12.05 24.07
N LEU A 296 16.23 -12.35 23.62
CA LEU A 296 15.98 -13.42 22.66
C LEU A 296 16.65 -13.03 21.32
N PRO A 297 17.63 -13.80 20.84
CA PRO A 297 18.39 -13.48 19.64
C PRO A 297 17.46 -13.29 18.44
N GLY A 298 17.75 -12.29 17.59
CA GLY A 298 16.94 -12.00 16.39
C GLY A 298 15.50 -11.56 16.69
N THR A 299 15.13 -11.31 17.94
CA THR A 299 13.78 -10.86 18.31
C THR A 299 13.82 -9.71 19.30
N GLN A 300 12.73 -8.92 19.31
CA GLN A 300 12.51 -7.91 20.33
C GLN A 300 11.31 -8.33 21.18
N LEU A 301 11.54 -8.50 22.48
CA LEU A 301 10.48 -8.78 23.43
C LEU A 301 9.72 -7.48 23.73
N LEU A 302 8.48 -7.38 23.26
CA LEU A 302 7.68 -6.16 23.39
C LEU A 302 6.89 -6.13 24.69
N LYS A 303 6.35 -7.29 25.10
CA LYS A 303 5.52 -7.40 26.29
C LYS A 303 5.61 -8.79 26.89
N VAL A 304 5.84 -8.84 28.19
CA VAL A 304 5.75 -10.06 29.00
C VAL A 304 4.47 -9.99 29.83
N SER A 305 3.64 -11.02 29.72
CA SER A 305 2.50 -11.22 30.61
C SER A 305 2.66 -12.52 31.39
N LYS A 306 1.84 -12.74 32.43
CA LYS A 306 1.87 -13.98 33.21
C LYS A 306 1.63 -15.26 32.38
N SER A 307 1.05 -15.14 31.18
CA SER A 307 0.61 -16.31 30.38
C SER A 307 1.05 -16.28 28.92
N ASP A 308 1.71 -15.23 28.46
CA ASP A 308 2.10 -15.08 27.05
C ASP A 308 3.21 -14.04 26.87
N LEU A 309 3.97 -14.18 25.77
CA LEU A 309 4.96 -13.21 25.31
C LEU A 309 4.50 -12.60 23.98
N VAL A 310 4.64 -11.28 23.85
CA VAL A 310 4.54 -10.61 22.55
C VAL A 310 5.96 -10.46 22.01
N LEU A 311 6.20 -11.21 20.94
CA LEU A 311 7.47 -11.33 20.26
C LEU A 311 7.41 -10.51 19.00
N ARG A 312 8.54 -9.93 18.64
CA ARG A 312 8.70 -9.26 17.37
C ARG A 312 9.94 -9.74 16.67
N ASP A 313 9.79 -9.99 15.39
CA ASP A 313 10.91 -10.31 14.52
C ASP A 313 11.75 -9.06 14.25
N ALA A 314 13.04 -9.12 14.60
CA ALA A 314 13.96 -7.99 14.46
C ALA A 314 14.27 -7.65 12.98
N ARG A 315 13.97 -8.55 12.03
CA ARG A 315 14.13 -8.30 10.59
C ARG A 315 13.22 -7.19 10.09
N PHE A 316 12.08 -6.98 10.76
CA PHE A 316 11.11 -5.97 10.36
C PHE A 316 11.24 -4.73 11.27
N PRO A 317 11.65 -3.56 10.73
CA PRO A 317 11.76 -2.29 11.49
C PRO A 317 10.40 -1.81 11.99
N ARG A 318 10.35 -0.93 13.02
CA ARG A 318 9.04 -0.61 13.63
C ARG A 318 8.28 0.20 12.59
N PRO A 319 6.97 -0.02 12.35
CA PRO A 319 6.23 0.79 11.40
C PRO A 319 6.42 2.29 11.65
N GLU A 320 6.49 2.71 12.92
CA GLU A 320 6.75 4.10 13.28
C GLU A 320 8.20 4.56 13.04
N ASP A 321 9.19 3.65 13.05
CA ASP A 321 10.59 3.97 12.69
C ASP A 321 10.70 4.21 11.19
N VAL A 322 10.14 3.28 10.40
CA VAL A 322 10.13 3.39 8.94
C VAL A 322 9.42 4.67 8.52
N LEU A 323 8.29 4.97 9.17
CA LEU A 323 7.54 6.18 8.88
C LEU A 323 8.28 7.43 9.34
N SER A 324 8.90 7.43 10.52
CA SER A 324 9.76 8.54 10.98
C SER A 324 10.87 8.83 9.98
N GLN A 325 11.58 7.78 9.50
CA GLN A 325 12.60 7.93 8.47
C GLN A 325 12.03 8.51 7.17
N LYS A 326 10.91 7.97 6.68
CA LYS A 326 10.25 8.48 5.45
C LYS A 326 9.83 9.95 5.56
N LEU A 327 9.26 10.35 6.69
CA LEU A 327 8.87 11.75 6.95
C LEU A 327 10.10 12.66 6.91
N ARG A 328 11.21 12.23 7.51
CA ARG A 328 12.48 12.95 7.52
C ARG A 328 13.08 13.07 6.13
N ASP A 329 13.04 12.01 5.34
CA ASP A 329 13.56 12.00 3.97
C ASP A 329 12.70 12.90 3.06
N CYS A 330 11.36 12.87 3.19
CA CYS A 330 10.46 13.78 2.45
C CYS A 330 10.71 15.25 2.82
N LEU A 331 10.94 15.55 4.10
CA LEU A 331 11.26 16.91 4.54
C LEU A 331 12.61 17.38 3.98
N THR A 332 13.60 16.49 3.95
CA THR A 332 14.93 16.75 3.38
C THR A 332 14.86 16.98 1.87
N GLU A 333 14.08 16.19 1.17
CA GLU A 333 13.85 16.36 -0.26
C GLU A 333 13.16 17.69 -0.55
N ALA A 334 12.15 18.06 0.23
CA ALA A 334 11.47 19.35 0.07
C ALA A 334 12.38 20.55 0.37
N ALA A 335 13.28 20.43 1.35
CA ALA A 335 14.31 21.44 1.61
C ALA A 335 15.29 21.57 0.42
N ALA A 336 15.72 20.45 -0.16
CA ALA A 336 16.62 20.43 -1.32
C ALA A 336 15.97 20.96 -2.62
N GLN A 337 14.66 20.77 -2.78
CA GLN A 337 13.89 21.24 -3.94
C GLN A 337 13.43 22.71 -3.82
N ASN A 338 13.63 23.34 -2.66
CA ASN A 338 13.19 24.69 -2.42
C ASN A 338 13.91 25.67 -3.37
N SER A 339 13.15 26.28 -4.28
CA SER A 339 13.65 27.25 -5.26
C SER A 339 12.84 28.54 -5.18
N ALA A 340 13.42 29.64 -5.66
CA ALA A 340 12.73 30.94 -5.66
C ALA A 340 11.44 30.94 -6.53
N GLU A 341 11.38 30.10 -7.57
CA GLU A 341 10.23 30.04 -8.47
C GLU A 341 9.09 29.17 -7.94
N ASN A 342 9.39 28.17 -7.11
CA ASN A 342 8.38 27.28 -6.53
C ASN A 342 8.77 26.91 -5.08
N PRO A 343 8.40 27.75 -4.10
CA PRO A 343 8.76 27.49 -2.71
C PRO A 343 7.88 26.37 -2.15
N THR A 344 8.44 25.15 -2.11
CA THR A 344 7.82 23.97 -1.48
C THR A 344 8.19 23.83 0.00
N TYR A 345 8.95 24.79 0.54
CA TYR A 345 9.49 24.76 1.90
C TYR A 345 9.24 26.10 2.60
N PRO A 346 8.66 26.11 3.83
CA PRO A 346 8.34 24.98 4.70
C PRO A 346 7.23 24.07 4.15
N VAL A 347 7.19 22.82 4.62
CA VAL A 347 6.20 21.82 4.16
C VAL A 347 5.05 21.72 5.15
N ARG A 348 3.81 21.68 4.65
CA ARG A 348 2.64 21.42 5.50
C ARG A 348 2.55 19.94 5.89
N TRP A 349 2.00 19.66 7.06
CA TRP A 349 1.86 18.28 7.56
C TRP A 349 1.09 17.36 6.60
N ASP A 350 -0.06 17.81 6.07
CA ASP A 350 -0.88 17.08 5.10
C ASP A 350 -0.13 16.78 3.80
N GLU A 351 0.67 17.73 3.32
CA GLU A 351 1.55 17.51 2.18
C GLU A 351 2.65 16.47 2.48
N LEU A 352 3.27 16.55 3.66
CA LEU A 352 4.30 15.60 4.08
C LEU A 352 3.73 14.17 4.11
N LEU A 353 2.53 14.00 4.70
CA LEU A 353 1.83 12.72 4.74
C LEU A 353 1.53 12.18 3.34
N ARG A 354 0.98 13.03 2.46
CA ARG A 354 0.69 12.68 1.07
C ARG A 354 1.95 12.23 0.31
N LYS A 355 3.10 12.87 0.54
CA LYS A 355 4.37 12.46 -0.08
C LYS A 355 4.87 11.10 0.44
N THR A 356 4.63 10.77 1.71
CA THR A 356 5.01 9.44 2.25
C THR A 356 4.15 8.28 1.76
N GLY A 357 2.99 8.56 1.14
CA GLY A 357 2.03 7.54 0.69
C GLY A 357 1.28 6.84 1.83
N VAL A 358 1.35 7.36 3.07
CA VAL A 358 0.64 6.80 4.22
C VAL A 358 -0.78 7.37 4.26
N ALA A 359 -1.77 6.49 4.29
CA ALA A 359 -3.16 6.88 4.45
C ALA A 359 -3.39 7.53 5.83
N GLU A 360 -4.21 8.59 5.88
CA GLU A 360 -4.55 9.31 7.12
C GLU A 360 -5.30 8.45 8.17
N SER A 361 -5.61 7.19 7.86
CA SER A 361 -6.44 6.29 8.67
C SER A 361 -5.80 5.79 9.96
N GLU A 362 -4.51 6.05 10.22
CA GLU A 362 -3.81 5.57 11.43
C GLU A 362 -3.19 6.69 12.27
N PRO A 363 -4.00 7.53 12.95
CA PRO A 363 -3.51 8.68 13.71
C PRO A 363 -2.58 8.30 14.87
N SER A 364 -2.70 7.10 15.44
CA SER A 364 -1.78 6.62 16.49
C SER A 364 -0.38 6.37 15.97
N LEU A 365 -0.25 5.77 14.77
CA LEU A 365 1.03 5.49 14.13
C LEU A 365 1.72 6.80 13.74
N LEU A 366 0.97 7.73 13.15
CA LEU A 366 1.48 9.06 12.78
C LEU A 366 2.00 9.84 13.99
N ASN A 367 1.24 9.86 15.09
CA ASN A 367 1.67 10.53 16.31
C ASN A 367 2.89 9.87 16.97
N ALA A 368 3.03 8.54 16.86
CA ALA A 368 4.21 7.82 17.33
C ALA A 368 5.44 8.13 16.47
N ALA A 369 5.31 8.05 15.15
CA ALA A 369 6.39 8.34 14.20
C ALA A 369 6.89 9.78 14.34
N ARG A 370 5.97 10.75 14.49
CA ARG A 370 6.29 12.16 14.69
C ARG A 370 7.18 12.43 15.90
N LYS A 371 7.03 11.64 16.97
CA LYS A 371 7.78 11.80 18.23
C LYS A 371 9.08 10.99 18.26
N LYS A 372 9.40 10.27 17.19
CA LYS A 372 10.51 9.32 17.15
C LYS A 372 11.63 9.84 16.26
N ALA A 373 12.87 9.57 16.65
CA ALA A 373 14.03 9.78 15.81
C ALA A 373 13.96 8.90 14.53
N PRO A 374 14.47 9.38 13.38
CA PRO A 374 15.18 10.66 13.22
C PRO A 374 14.28 11.88 13.03
N PHE A 375 12.99 11.73 12.71
CA PHE A 375 12.13 12.89 12.40
C PHE A 375 12.03 13.90 13.54
N ALA A 376 11.83 13.44 14.78
CA ALA A 376 11.69 14.34 15.92
C ALA A 376 12.96 15.15 16.23
N ASP A 377 14.14 14.66 15.82
CA ASP A 377 15.42 15.34 16.03
C ASP A 377 15.68 16.34 14.89
N ASP A 378 15.38 15.93 13.66
CA ASP A 378 15.68 16.71 12.45
C ASP A 378 14.57 17.70 12.06
N ALA A 379 13.35 17.56 12.57
CA ALA A 379 12.21 18.41 12.18
C ALA A 379 11.79 19.36 13.30
N SER A 380 11.60 20.63 12.94
CA SER A 380 11.05 21.67 13.79
C SER A 380 9.72 22.16 13.22
N VAL A 381 8.73 22.33 14.09
CA VAL A 381 7.50 23.04 13.73
C VAL A 381 7.84 24.53 13.68
N VAL A 382 7.53 25.21 12.58
CA VAL A 382 7.69 26.68 12.45
C VAL A 382 6.38 27.43 12.56
N ARG A 383 5.25 26.75 12.39
CA ARG A 383 3.92 27.37 12.47
C ARG A 383 2.90 26.43 13.08
N ILE A 384 2.06 26.97 13.94
CA ILE A 384 0.93 26.27 14.55
C ILE A 384 -0.32 27.10 14.28
N GLN A 385 -1.11 26.66 13.30
CA GLN A 385 -2.47 27.15 13.09
C GLN A 385 -3.43 25.97 13.29
N GLN A 386 -4.65 26.27 13.74
CA GLN A 386 -5.62 25.32 14.33
C GLN A 386 -5.74 23.96 13.63
N ASP A 387 -5.50 23.86 12.31
CA ASP A 387 -5.53 22.59 11.55
C ASP A 387 -4.36 22.43 10.55
N SER A 388 -3.28 23.22 10.65
CA SER A 388 -2.15 23.13 9.72
C SER A 388 -0.84 23.48 10.41
N GLU A 389 -0.04 22.45 10.67
CA GLU A 389 1.34 22.58 11.13
C GLU A 389 2.29 22.60 9.94
N TRP A 390 3.31 23.42 10.05
CA TRP A 390 4.35 23.56 9.03
C TRP A 390 5.68 23.13 9.61
N PHE A 391 6.40 22.31 8.85
CA PHE A 391 7.65 21.69 9.26
C PHE A 391 8.81 22.20 8.41
N VAL A 392 9.94 22.40 9.07
CA VAL A 392 11.26 22.64 8.50
C VAL A 392 12.25 21.68 9.13
N GLN A 393 13.40 21.48 8.49
CA GLN A 393 14.56 20.95 9.16
C GLN A 393 15.00 21.89 10.29
N THR A 394 15.36 21.32 11.43
CA THR A 394 15.76 22.05 12.63
C THR A 394 16.94 22.99 12.36
N CYS A 395 17.88 22.61 11.49
CA CYS A 395 19.01 23.46 11.10
C CYS A 395 18.60 24.70 10.29
N ASP A 396 17.47 24.65 9.59
CA ASP A 396 17.01 25.73 8.73
C ASP A 396 16.03 26.67 9.42
N ALA A 397 15.54 26.29 10.61
CA ALA A 397 14.44 26.99 11.28
C ALA A 397 14.70 28.49 11.43
N GLU A 398 15.92 28.89 11.82
CA GLU A 398 16.25 30.32 11.94
C GLU A 398 16.35 31.05 10.60
N SER A 399 16.96 30.43 9.60
CA SER A 399 17.10 31.00 8.25
C SER A 399 15.72 31.24 7.62
N MET A 400 14.81 30.27 7.80
CA MET A 400 13.45 30.33 7.29
C MET A 400 12.62 31.48 7.87
N LEU A 401 12.84 31.87 9.12
CA LEU A 401 12.12 32.99 9.74
C LEU A 401 12.33 34.32 9.02
N GLY A 402 13.48 34.51 8.36
CA GLY A 402 13.79 35.71 7.58
C GLY A 402 13.50 35.58 6.08
N SER A 403 13.02 34.44 5.62
CA SER A 403 12.75 34.22 4.20
C SER A 403 11.49 34.93 3.74
N GLU A 404 11.55 35.49 2.53
CA GLU A 404 10.39 36.15 1.90
C GLU A 404 9.27 35.15 1.64
N SER A 405 9.58 33.92 1.21
CA SER A 405 8.58 32.87 0.97
C SER A 405 7.76 32.56 2.23
N PHE A 406 8.41 32.42 3.38
CA PHE A 406 7.73 32.16 4.65
C PHE A 406 6.85 33.32 5.08
N LEU A 407 7.34 34.57 4.96
CA LEU A 407 6.51 35.75 5.21
C LEU A 407 5.28 35.77 4.28
N GLY A 408 5.46 35.48 2.99
CA GLY A 408 4.37 35.48 2.01
C GLY A 408 3.25 34.51 2.39
N GLN A 409 3.60 33.35 2.93
CA GLN A 409 2.62 32.38 3.44
C GLN A 409 1.92 32.88 4.71
N LEU A 410 2.64 33.51 5.64
CA LEU A 410 2.03 34.12 6.82
C LEU A 410 1.07 35.26 6.46
N LEU A 411 1.41 36.08 5.47
CA LEU A 411 0.56 37.13 4.93
C LEU A 411 -0.63 36.57 4.16
N HIS A 412 -0.45 35.44 3.45
CA HIS A 412 -1.55 34.76 2.76
C HIS A 412 -2.73 34.50 3.69
N ASP A 413 -2.44 34.05 4.90
CA ASP A 413 -3.45 33.68 5.88
C ASP A 413 -3.82 34.81 6.85
N GLY A 414 -2.94 35.80 7.03
CA GLY A 414 -3.17 36.94 7.92
C GLY A 414 -3.86 38.14 7.26
N CYS A 415 -3.74 38.29 5.94
CA CYS A 415 -4.26 39.43 5.20
C CYS A 415 -5.41 39.04 4.28
N THR A 416 -6.41 39.92 4.20
CA THR A 416 -7.56 39.79 3.28
C THR A 416 -7.71 41.07 2.46
N ALA A 417 -8.60 41.06 1.46
CA ALA A 417 -8.89 42.27 0.69
C ALA A 417 -9.47 43.41 1.56
N GLU A 418 -10.20 43.06 2.62
CA GLU A 418 -10.78 44.01 3.58
C GLU A 418 -9.77 44.49 4.63
N SER A 419 -8.82 43.62 4.99
CA SER A 419 -7.72 43.90 5.92
C SER A 419 -6.38 43.53 5.27
N PRO A 420 -5.86 44.37 4.36
CA PRO A 420 -4.65 44.06 3.60
C PRO A 420 -3.37 44.20 4.44
N GLU A 421 -3.51 44.64 5.68
CA GLU A 421 -2.43 44.93 6.61
C GLU A 421 -2.54 44.04 7.85
N VAL A 422 -1.39 43.60 8.36
CA VAL A 422 -1.28 42.79 9.57
C VAL A 422 -0.07 43.21 10.39
N ARG A 423 -0.20 43.16 11.71
CA ARG A 423 0.90 43.55 12.60
C ARG A 423 1.88 42.40 12.82
N LEU A 424 3.17 42.71 12.97
CA LEU A 424 4.20 41.73 13.37
C LEU A 424 3.85 41.03 14.68
N SER A 425 3.26 41.75 15.62
CA SER A 425 2.77 41.20 16.88
C SER A 425 1.63 40.18 16.73
N GLU A 426 0.90 40.19 15.61
CA GLU A 426 -0.14 39.21 15.27
C GLU A 426 0.46 38.03 14.52
N LEU A 427 1.33 38.27 13.52
CA LEU A 427 2.00 37.21 12.77
C LEU A 427 2.83 36.30 13.68
N LYS A 428 3.59 36.87 14.62
CA LYS A 428 4.42 36.07 15.53
C LYS A 428 3.62 35.12 16.42
N LYS A 429 2.34 35.41 16.69
CA LYS A 429 1.49 34.52 17.51
C LYS A 429 1.18 33.21 16.81
N GLN A 430 1.34 33.15 15.48
CA GLN A 430 1.18 31.93 14.68
C GLN A 430 2.40 31.00 14.78
N LEU A 431 3.50 31.46 15.37
CA LEU A 431 4.75 30.73 15.51
C LEU A 431 4.86 30.09 16.90
N PRO A 432 5.56 28.95 17.04
CA PRO A 432 5.93 28.40 18.35
C PRO A 432 6.70 29.42 19.21
N ARG A 433 6.45 29.40 20.53
CA ARG A 433 7.03 30.35 21.49
C ARG A 433 8.56 30.57 21.34
N PRO A 434 9.39 29.54 21.12
CA PRO A 434 10.84 29.71 20.96
C PRO A 434 11.24 30.59 19.77
N LEU A 435 10.43 30.61 18.70
CA LEU A 435 10.75 31.32 17.45
C LEU A 435 10.23 32.76 17.42
N GLN A 436 9.27 33.12 18.29
CA GLN A 436 8.58 34.41 18.23
C GLN A 436 9.49 35.63 18.44
N ALA A 437 10.45 35.52 19.37
CA ALA A 437 11.40 36.59 19.65
C ALA A 437 12.32 36.83 18.45
N ARG A 438 12.94 35.75 17.96
CA ARG A 438 13.85 35.79 16.80
C ARG A 438 13.16 36.31 15.54
N PHE A 439 11.95 35.85 15.25
CA PHE A 439 11.13 36.35 14.14
C PHE A 439 10.86 37.86 14.26
N SER A 440 10.51 38.32 15.46
CA SER A 440 10.25 39.74 15.70
C SER A 440 11.50 40.59 15.44
N ASP A 441 12.66 40.13 15.87
CA ASP A 441 13.92 40.87 15.73
C ASP A 441 14.35 40.94 14.26
N ILE A 442 14.31 39.83 13.52
CA ILE A 442 14.64 39.77 12.09
C ILE A 442 13.83 40.79 11.28
N TRP A 443 12.50 40.77 11.44
CA TRP A 443 11.63 41.62 10.63
C TRP A 443 11.61 43.08 11.07
N ARG A 444 11.88 43.38 12.35
CA ARG A 444 12.16 44.76 12.77
C ARG A 444 13.42 45.30 12.11
N THR A 445 14.51 44.51 12.10
CA THR A 445 15.74 44.89 11.41
C THR A 445 15.50 45.15 9.93
N HIS A 446 14.73 44.30 9.24
CA HIS A 446 14.36 44.56 7.83
C HIS A 446 13.56 45.85 7.63
N ALA A 447 12.60 46.14 8.52
CA ALA A 447 11.82 47.37 8.47
C ALA A 447 12.69 48.62 8.72
N GLU A 448 13.61 48.56 9.70
CA GLU A 448 14.54 49.64 10.02
C GLU A 448 15.52 49.93 8.87
N LEU A 449 16.00 48.86 8.22
CA LEU A 449 16.86 48.96 7.04
C LEU A 449 16.11 49.35 5.76
N ARG A 450 14.78 49.54 5.82
CA ARG A 450 13.90 49.87 4.68
C ARG A 450 14.07 48.90 3.51
N HIS A 451 14.24 47.61 3.81
CA HIS A 451 14.24 46.59 2.77
C HIS A 451 12.87 46.57 2.07
N THR A 452 12.90 46.47 0.74
CA THR A 452 11.71 46.28 -0.08
C THR A 452 11.60 44.81 -0.42
N PHE A 453 10.38 44.29 -0.36
CA PHE A 453 10.06 42.90 -0.68
C PHE A 453 9.02 42.91 -1.80
N ALA A 454 9.08 41.93 -2.70
CA ALA A 454 8.10 41.83 -3.78
C ALA A 454 6.71 41.49 -3.24
N ILE A 455 6.63 40.76 -2.13
CA ILE A 455 5.38 40.29 -1.54
C ILE A 455 4.74 41.26 -0.55
N ALA A 456 5.49 42.24 -0.02
CA ALA A 456 5.01 43.05 1.10
C ALA A 456 5.69 44.41 1.23
N ASP A 457 4.89 45.42 1.57
CA ASP A 457 5.38 46.71 2.05
C ASP A 457 5.48 46.69 3.58
N LEU A 458 6.63 47.12 4.10
CA LEU A 458 6.86 47.26 5.54
C LEU A 458 6.78 48.73 5.94
N SER A 459 6.05 49.00 7.02
CA SER A 459 6.01 50.34 7.63
C SER A 459 6.06 50.24 9.15
N ILE A 460 6.73 51.20 9.78
CA ILE A 460 6.81 51.27 11.25
C ILE A 460 5.60 52.07 11.75
N SER A 461 4.76 51.45 12.57
CA SER A 461 3.54 52.07 13.11
C SER A 461 3.69 52.35 14.60
N GLY A 462 3.78 53.64 14.98
CA GLY A 462 3.43 54.30 16.26
C GLY A 462 3.86 53.73 17.64
N ARG A 463 4.30 52.47 17.73
CA ARG A 463 4.65 51.70 18.94
C ARG A 463 5.81 50.73 18.69
N ASN A 464 6.68 51.02 17.73
CA ASN A 464 7.75 50.13 17.27
C ASN A 464 7.25 48.74 16.81
N ASP A 465 6.00 48.67 16.32
CA ASP A 465 5.47 47.49 15.66
C ASP A 465 5.63 47.66 14.15
N VAL A 466 5.92 46.56 13.47
CA VAL A 466 6.02 46.54 12.01
C VAL A 466 4.66 46.18 11.46
N LEU A 467 4.14 47.03 10.59
CA LEU A 467 2.93 46.78 9.82
C LEU A 467 3.34 46.23 8.46
N PHE A 468 2.92 45.01 8.17
CA PHE A 468 3.08 44.41 6.86
C PHE A 468 1.82 44.65 6.06
N ARG A 469 1.99 45.09 4.82
CA ARG A 469 0.92 45.14 3.84
C ARG A 469 1.22 44.16 2.74
N ASP A 470 0.27 43.28 2.45
CA ASP A 470 0.42 42.31 1.38
C ASP A 470 0.31 42.99 0.01
N ALA A 471 1.30 42.78 -0.86
CA ALA A 471 1.38 43.38 -2.19
C ALA A 471 0.25 42.92 -3.13
N ARG A 472 -0.40 41.78 -2.84
CA ARG A 472 -1.59 41.31 -3.58
C ARG A 472 -2.77 42.27 -3.48
N PHE A 473 -2.80 43.10 -2.43
CA PHE A 473 -3.87 44.04 -2.16
C PHE A 473 -3.37 45.50 -2.33
N PRO A 474 -3.38 46.03 -3.56
CA PRO A 474 -2.84 47.36 -3.84
C PRO A 474 -3.57 48.41 -3.00
N ARG A 475 -2.86 49.51 -2.69
CA ARG A 475 -3.46 50.66 -2.00
C ARG A 475 -4.67 51.15 -2.76
N LEU A 476 -5.84 51.16 -2.12
CA LEU A 476 -7.08 51.60 -2.74
C LEU A 476 -6.93 53.05 -3.20
N GLU A 477 -6.25 53.88 -2.42
CA GLU A 477 -5.93 55.26 -2.74
C GLU A 477 -4.97 55.39 -3.94
N ALA A 478 -3.97 54.51 -4.08
CA ALA A 478 -3.07 54.53 -5.24
C ALA A 478 -3.76 54.03 -6.52
N THR A 479 -4.58 52.99 -6.39
CA THR A 479 -5.39 52.45 -7.49
C THR A 479 -6.41 53.48 -7.97
N LEU A 480 -7.09 54.15 -7.02
CA LEU A 480 -8.03 55.23 -7.33
C LEU A 480 -7.30 56.45 -7.91
N SER A 481 -6.14 56.83 -7.39
CA SER A 481 -5.30 57.92 -7.93
C SER A 481 -4.99 57.69 -9.42
N LYS A 482 -4.54 56.48 -9.77
CA LYS A 482 -4.29 56.09 -11.16
C LYS A 482 -5.56 56.14 -12.01
N ARG A 483 -6.66 55.54 -11.54
CA ARG A 483 -7.95 55.56 -12.26
C ARG A 483 -8.49 56.95 -12.50
N LEU A 484 -8.35 57.86 -11.53
CA LEU A 484 -8.76 59.27 -11.67
C LEU A 484 -7.97 59.93 -12.81
N VAL A 485 -6.66 59.72 -12.88
CA VAL A 485 -5.82 60.24 -13.97
C VAL A 485 -6.21 59.64 -15.32
N ASP A 486 -6.33 58.31 -15.43
CA ASP A 486 -6.71 57.63 -16.68
C ASP A 486 -8.11 58.06 -17.18
N THR A 487 -9.04 58.30 -16.24
CA THR A 487 -10.39 58.80 -16.56
C THR A 487 -10.34 60.23 -17.08
N LEU A 488 -9.51 61.09 -16.48
CA LEU A 488 -9.34 62.46 -16.94
C LEU A 488 -8.66 62.53 -18.32
N GLU A 489 -7.69 61.64 -18.60
CA GLU A 489 -7.07 61.50 -19.92
C GLU A 489 -8.11 61.12 -20.97
N SER A 490 -8.97 60.16 -20.64
CA SER A 490 -10.06 59.72 -21.51
C SER A 490 -11.05 60.85 -21.80
N MET A 491 -11.38 61.67 -20.80
CA MET A 491 -12.24 62.84 -20.96
C MET A 491 -11.60 63.92 -21.83
N LYS A 492 -10.30 64.20 -21.65
CA LYS A 492 -9.54 65.14 -22.49
C LYS A 492 -9.49 64.66 -23.94
N ALA A 493 -9.25 63.36 -24.16
CA ALA A 493 -9.17 62.77 -25.50
C ALA A 493 -10.52 62.77 -26.25
N ALA A 494 -11.64 62.62 -25.53
CA ALA A 494 -12.97 62.62 -26.14
C ALA A 494 -13.38 64.00 -26.68
N ASN A 495 -12.85 65.09 -26.12
CA ASN A 495 -13.16 66.47 -26.47
C ASN A 495 -14.68 66.77 -26.59
N ASP A 496 -15.48 66.14 -25.73
CA ASP A 496 -16.95 66.20 -25.71
C ASP A 496 -17.48 67.42 -24.93
N GLY A 497 -16.61 68.36 -24.58
CA GLY A 497 -16.92 69.51 -23.72
C GLY A 497 -17.05 69.17 -22.23
N SER A 498 -16.83 67.91 -21.83
CA SER A 498 -16.81 67.53 -20.41
C SER A 498 -15.46 67.80 -19.72
N TYR A 499 -14.44 68.24 -20.46
CA TYR A 499 -13.13 68.67 -19.95
C TYR A 499 -12.97 70.20 -20.12
N PRO A 500 -12.54 70.96 -19.09
CA PRO A 500 -12.32 70.55 -17.69
C PRO A 500 -13.60 70.09 -16.96
N CYS A 501 -13.48 69.22 -15.96
CA CYS A 501 -14.61 68.70 -15.15
C CYS A 501 -14.47 69.05 -13.67
N THR A 502 -15.44 68.70 -12.83
CA THR A 502 -15.30 68.80 -11.35
C THR A 502 -14.71 67.52 -10.75
N PHE A 503 -14.08 67.61 -9.58
CA PHE A 503 -13.59 66.41 -8.87
C PHE A 503 -14.71 65.40 -8.61
N ARG A 504 -15.91 65.86 -8.27
CA ARG A 504 -17.08 65.00 -8.10
C ARG A 504 -17.45 64.24 -9.38
N GLN A 505 -17.44 64.92 -10.54
CA GLN A 505 -17.71 64.29 -11.83
C GLN A 505 -16.63 63.26 -12.19
N LEU A 506 -15.36 63.58 -11.94
CA LEU A 506 -14.26 62.65 -12.18
C LEU A 506 -14.35 61.42 -11.27
N LEU A 507 -14.62 61.61 -9.97
CA LEU A 507 -14.78 60.53 -9.02
C LEU A 507 -15.98 59.63 -9.38
N GLN A 508 -17.12 60.24 -9.74
CA GLN A 508 -18.32 59.52 -10.18
C GLN A 508 -18.07 58.66 -11.43
N ARG A 509 -17.21 59.12 -12.34
CA ARG A 509 -16.85 58.35 -13.55
C ARG A 509 -15.79 57.28 -13.28
N ALA A 510 -14.80 57.59 -12.45
CA ALA A 510 -13.69 56.69 -12.17
C ALA A 510 -14.09 55.54 -11.23
N GLN A 511 -14.84 55.84 -10.16
CA GLN A 511 -15.31 54.87 -9.17
C GLN A 511 -16.47 55.45 -8.33
N PRO A 512 -17.75 55.22 -8.73
CA PRO A 512 -18.93 55.74 -8.05
C PRO A 512 -18.98 55.45 -6.54
N ASP A 513 -18.52 54.28 -6.13
CA ASP A 513 -18.63 53.77 -4.75
C ASP A 513 -17.38 54.05 -3.90
N ALA A 514 -16.50 54.96 -4.34
CA ALA A 514 -15.31 55.30 -3.58
C ALA A 514 -15.68 56.07 -2.30
N GLY A 515 -15.32 55.53 -1.13
CA GLY A 515 -15.50 56.21 0.15
C GLY A 515 -14.72 57.53 0.22
N VAL A 516 -15.29 58.55 0.88
CA VAL A 516 -14.73 59.91 0.97
C VAL A 516 -13.28 59.93 1.49
N LEU A 517 -12.96 59.08 2.46
CA LEU A 517 -11.59 58.99 3.01
C LEU A 517 -10.59 58.46 1.95
N VAL A 518 -10.96 57.46 1.17
CA VAL A 518 -10.10 56.90 0.12
C VAL A 518 -9.93 57.92 -1.01
N ALA A 519 -11.00 58.62 -1.39
CA ALA A 519 -10.93 59.67 -2.40
C ALA A 519 -10.00 60.82 -1.98
N ASN A 520 -10.13 61.31 -0.73
CA ASN A 520 -9.26 62.36 -0.20
C ASN A 520 -7.79 61.90 -0.05
N SER A 521 -7.56 60.62 0.25
CA SER A 521 -6.20 60.06 0.25
C SER A 521 -5.64 59.92 -1.17
N ALA A 522 -6.47 59.52 -2.14
CA ALA A 522 -6.05 59.31 -3.52
C ALA A 522 -5.49 60.57 -4.17
N VAL A 523 -6.05 61.75 -3.86
CA VAL A 523 -5.54 63.03 -4.41
C VAL A 523 -4.16 63.41 -3.90
N MET A 524 -3.72 62.81 -2.78
CA MET A 524 -2.39 63.03 -2.19
C MET A 524 -1.34 62.03 -2.69
N VAL A 525 -1.76 61.04 -3.49
CA VAL A 525 -0.91 59.94 -3.97
C VAL A 525 -0.66 60.09 -5.46
N GLU A 526 0.52 59.66 -5.92
CA GLU A 526 0.86 59.62 -7.34
C GLU A 526 0.04 58.56 -8.09
N PRO A 527 -0.37 58.78 -9.36
CA PRO A 527 0.01 59.90 -10.22
C PRO A 527 -0.85 61.17 -10.09
N TYR A 528 -1.95 61.17 -9.33
CA TYR A 528 -2.86 62.32 -9.23
C TYR A 528 -2.13 63.59 -8.77
N ARG A 529 -1.37 63.48 -7.68
CA ARG A 529 -0.72 64.63 -7.03
C ARG A 529 0.20 65.42 -7.95
N SER A 530 0.97 64.76 -8.83
CA SER A 530 1.90 65.45 -9.74
C SER A 530 1.26 65.89 -11.05
N ARG A 531 0.13 65.30 -11.46
CA ARG A 531 -0.41 65.49 -12.81
C ARG A 531 -1.68 66.34 -12.88
N ILE A 532 -2.42 66.48 -11.79
CA ILE A 532 -3.73 67.15 -11.79
C ILE A 532 -3.66 68.44 -10.98
N VAL A 533 -4.19 69.52 -11.55
CA VAL A 533 -4.42 70.78 -10.86
C VAL A 533 -5.92 70.92 -10.56
N THR A 534 -6.24 71.21 -9.30
CA THR A 534 -7.60 71.51 -8.85
C THR A 534 -7.66 72.98 -8.47
N ALA A 535 -8.57 73.76 -9.07
CA ALA A 535 -8.59 75.21 -8.84
C ALA A 535 -8.79 75.57 -7.36
N PHE A 536 -9.60 74.81 -6.61
CA PHE A 536 -9.88 74.95 -5.19
C PHE A 536 -9.81 73.56 -4.54
N PRO A 537 -8.65 73.14 -4.00
CA PRO A 537 -8.44 71.79 -3.48
C PRO A 537 -9.43 71.36 -2.38
N SER A 538 -10.05 72.32 -1.69
CA SER A 538 -11.03 72.07 -0.63
C SER A 538 -12.48 71.92 -1.13
N SER A 539 -12.76 72.07 -2.43
CA SER A 539 -14.11 72.01 -3.01
C SER A 539 -14.24 70.91 -4.05
N ALA A 540 -15.18 69.98 -3.83
CA ALA A 540 -15.46 68.88 -4.77
C ALA A 540 -16.08 69.35 -6.10
N GLU A 541 -16.70 70.53 -6.11
CA GLU A 541 -17.28 71.17 -7.30
C GLU A 541 -16.25 72.06 -8.03
N SER A 542 -15.00 72.09 -7.55
CA SER A 542 -13.94 72.85 -8.19
C SER A 542 -13.55 72.21 -9.54
N PRO A 543 -13.32 73.02 -10.59
CA PRO A 543 -12.80 72.49 -11.84
C PRO A 543 -11.39 71.93 -11.66
N ILE A 544 -11.16 70.79 -12.31
CA ILE A 544 -9.91 70.06 -12.36
C ILE A 544 -9.47 69.83 -13.80
N ALA A 545 -8.17 69.87 -14.02
CA ALA A 545 -7.53 69.59 -15.31
C ALA A 545 -6.13 69.03 -15.08
N PHE A 546 -5.46 68.62 -16.15
CA PHE A 546 -4.02 68.38 -16.09
C PHE A 546 -3.25 69.65 -15.75
N LEU A 547 -2.10 69.47 -15.10
CA LEU A 547 -1.21 70.55 -14.68
C LEU A 547 -0.83 71.46 -15.85
N GLU A 548 -0.54 70.89 -17.01
CA GLU A 548 -0.21 71.60 -18.25
C GLU A 548 -1.38 72.40 -18.86
N ASP A 549 -2.62 72.10 -18.46
CA ASP A 549 -3.83 72.76 -18.97
C ASP A 549 -4.41 73.75 -17.94
N ALA A 550 -3.60 74.26 -17.02
CA ALA A 550 -4.03 75.25 -16.02
C ALA A 550 -4.71 76.49 -16.65
N GLU A 551 -4.28 76.88 -17.85
CA GLU A 551 -4.92 77.94 -18.63
C GLU A 551 -6.35 77.58 -19.06
N GLN A 552 -6.63 76.32 -19.43
CA GLN A 552 -8.00 75.89 -19.78
C GLN A 552 -8.93 75.91 -18.56
N VAL A 553 -8.41 75.62 -17.36
CA VAL A 553 -9.17 75.79 -16.11
C VAL A 553 -9.57 77.24 -15.91
N ALA A 554 -8.67 78.18 -16.19
CA ALA A 554 -8.95 79.61 -16.09
C ALA A 554 -10.05 80.08 -17.07
N HIS A 555 -10.16 79.43 -18.23
CA HIS A 555 -11.22 79.68 -19.22
C HIS A 555 -12.52 78.90 -18.94
N SER A 556 -12.54 78.02 -17.94
CA SER A 556 -13.69 77.16 -17.67
C SER A 556 -14.85 77.94 -17.04
N PRO A 557 -16.10 77.82 -17.57
CA PRO A 557 -17.31 78.34 -16.93
C PRO A 557 -17.51 77.86 -15.49
N LEU A 558 -17.04 76.64 -15.20
CA LEU A 558 -17.12 76.04 -13.87
C LEU A 558 -16.29 76.82 -12.84
N LEU A 559 -15.13 77.36 -13.25
CA LEU A 559 -14.29 78.17 -12.38
C LEU A 559 -15.03 79.44 -11.97
N LEU A 560 -15.55 80.19 -12.95
CA LEU A 560 -16.25 81.45 -12.67
C LEU A 560 -17.48 81.21 -11.81
N THR A 561 -18.23 80.14 -12.07
CA THR A 561 -19.39 79.76 -11.24
C THR A 561 -18.98 79.46 -9.81
N ALA A 562 -17.92 78.67 -9.61
CA ALA A 562 -17.40 78.30 -8.29
C ALA A 562 -16.85 79.52 -7.52
N VAL A 563 -16.03 80.37 -8.16
CA VAL A 563 -15.43 81.56 -7.54
C VAL A 563 -16.49 82.60 -7.20
N LEU A 564 -17.44 82.85 -8.11
CA LEU A 564 -18.51 83.80 -7.81
C LEU A 564 -19.42 83.27 -6.70
N SER A 565 -19.58 81.94 -6.56
CA SER A 565 -20.33 81.36 -5.44
C SER A 565 -19.67 81.61 -4.09
N SER A 566 -18.34 81.69 -4.05
CA SER A 566 -17.59 81.90 -2.81
C SER A 566 -17.35 83.38 -2.49
N LEU A 567 -17.26 84.24 -3.51
CA LEU A 567 -16.98 85.66 -3.34
C LEU A 567 -18.23 86.54 -3.23
N LEU A 568 -19.32 86.21 -3.92
CA LEU A 568 -20.56 87.00 -3.84
C LEU A 568 -21.26 86.73 -2.51
N LYS A 569 -21.39 87.79 -1.72
CA LYS A 569 -22.25 87.83 -0.53
C LYS A 569 -23.61 88.38 -0.93
N PRO A 570 -24.67 88.17 -0.13
CA PRO A 570 -25.98 88.77 -0.41
C PRO A 570 -25.95 90.31 -0.60
N GLU A 571 -24.98 90.99 0.01
CA GLU A 571 -24.81 92.45 -0.06
C GLU A 571 -23.93 92.91 -1.24
N ASP A 572 -23.15 91.99 -1.82
CA ASP A 572 -22.21 92.29 -2.90
C ASP A 572 -22.73 91.69 -4.21
N GLN A 573 -23.31 92.51 -5.08
CA GLN A 573 -23.89 92.04 -6.34
C GLN A 573 -22.86 91.79 -7.44
N ALA A 574 -21.63 92.31 -7.32
CA ALA A 574 -20.60 92.19 -8.35
C ALA A 574 -19.17 92.20 -7.81
N VAL A 575 -18.28 91.38 -8.38
CA VAL A 575 -16.89 91.20 -7.92
C VAL A 575 -15.90 91.66 -8.98
N THR A 576 -14.83 92.36 -8.59
CA THR A 576 -13.75 92.75 -9.52
C THR A 576 -12.96 91.54 -10.02
N ILE A 577 -12.42 91.60 -11.24
CA ILE A 577 -11.54 90.54 -11.79
C ILE A 577 -10.34 90.27 -10.85
N ALA A 578 -9.74 91.32 -10.27
CA ALA A 578 -8.63 91.19 -9.34
C ALA A 578 -9.01 90.39 -8.07
N ALA A 579 -10.23 90.57 -7.56
CA ALA A 579 -10.73 89.80 -6.43
C ALA A 579 -11.02 88.33 -6.80
N ILE A 580 -11.44 88.05 -8.03
CA ILE A 580 -11.62 86.69 -8.56
C ILE A 580 -10.27 85.96 -8.68
N ALA A 581 -9.26 86.62 -9.24
CA ALA A 581 -7.90 86.07 -9.33
C ALA A 581 -7.20 85.94 -7.95
N GLY A 582 -7.60 86.76 -6.98
CA GLY A 582 -7.14 86.73 -5.59
C GLY A 582 -8.02 85.92 -4.63
N ALA A 583 -8.94 85.08 -5.15
CA ALA A 583 -9.86 84.32 -4.31
C ALA A 583 -9.11 83.38 -3.35
N ASN A 584 -9.50 83.38 -2.07
CA ASN A 584 -8.89 82.52 -1.07
C ASN A 584 -9.04 81.04 -1.45
N GLY A 585 -7.92 80.32 -1.48
CA GLY A 585 -7.88 78.90 -1.85
C GLY A 585 -7.76 78.61 -3.34
N LEU A 586 -7.69 79.65 -4.19
CA LEU A 586 -7.40 79.46 -5.62
C LEU A 586 -5.95 78.96 -5.79
N HIS A 587 -5.78 77.91 -6.58
CA HIS A 587 -4.48 77.30 -6.82
C HIS A 587 -3.52 78.28 -7.51
N SER A 588 -2.28 78.35 -7.03
CA SER A 588 -1.27 79.31 -7.46
C SER A 588 -0.91 79.21 -8.95
N LEU A 589 -1.05 78.01 -9.53
CA LEU A 589 -0.82 77.79 -10.98
C LEU A 589 -1.99 78.24 -11.86
N VAL A 590 -3.20 78.36 -11.32
CA VAL A 590 -4.38 78.80 -12.10
C VAL A 590 -4.52 80.32 -12.03
N ALA A 591 -4.27 80.92 -10.87
CA ALA A 591 -4.47 82.35 -10.61
C ALA A 591 -3.88 83.31 -11.67
N PRO A 592 -2.66 83.12 -12.20
CA PRO A 592 -2.08 84.01 -13.21
C PRO A 592 -2.87 84.05 -14.53
N HIS A 593 -3.57 82.97 -14.87
CA HIS A 593 -4.31 82.85 -16.13
C HIS A 593 -5.74 83.41 -16.04
N VAL A 594 -6.30 83.54 -14.82
CA VAL A 594 -7.72 83.92 -14.60
C VAL A 594 -8.03 85.32 -15.12
N THR A 595 -7.17 86.31 -14.83
CA THR A 595 -7.39 87.69 -15.27
C THR A 595 -7.48 87.79 -16.79
N THR A 596 -6.49 87.23 -17.49
CA THR A 596 -6.41 87.22 -18.95
C THR A 596 -7.58 86.46 -19.56
N ALA A 597 -7.94 85.30 -19.02
CA ALA A 597 -9.06 84.50 -19.51
C ALA A 597 -10.39 85.26 -19.44
N ILE A 598 -10.65 85.94 -18.31
CA ILE A 598 -11.87 86.72 -18.12
C ILE A 598 -11.91 87.94 -19.04
N GLU A 599 -10.82 88.69 -19.15
CA GLU A 599 -10.75 89.85 -20.04
C GLU A 599 -10.94 89.45 -21.51
N ASN A 600 -10.38 88.31 -21.92
CA ASN A 600 -10.60 87.73 -23.24
C ASN A 600 -12.08 87.36 -23.46
N MET A 601 -12.72 86.69 -22.49
CA MET A 601 -14.14 86.35 -22.56
C MET A 601 -15.05 87.59 -22.66
N ILE A 602 -14.74 88.66 -21.91
CA ILE A 602 -15.48 89.93 -21.98
C ILE A 602 -15.30 90.58 -23.36
N THR A 603 -14.07 90.68 -23.84
CA THR A 603 -13.74 91.32 -25.12
C THR A 603 -14.37 90.57 -26.29
N ALA A 604 -14.33 89.23 -26.24
CA ALA A 604 -14.96 88.36 -27.23
C ALA A 604 -16.49 88.28 -27.11
N ARG A 605 -17.09 88.86 -26.05
CA ARG A 605 -18.52 88.74 -25.70
C ARG A 605 -18.97 87.27 -25.56
N GLN A 606 -18.10 86.44 -24.99
CA GLN A 606 -18.29 84.99 -24.79
C GLN A 606 -18.34 84.63 -23.29
N LEU A 607 -18.93 85.49 -22.47
CA LEU A 607 -19.16 85.13 -21.07
C LEU A 607 -20.13 83.93 -20.98
N PRO A 608 -19.92 83.00 -20.04
CA PRO A 608 -20.82 81.88 -19.86
C PRO A 608 -22.27 82.31 -19.60
N PRO A 609 -23.26 81.52 -20.04
CA PRO A 609 -24.67 81.80 -19.74
C PRO A 609 -24.91 82.02 -18.25
N GLY A 610 -25.69 83.05 -17.93
CA GLY A 610 -25.99 83.43 -16.55
C GLY A 610 -25.00 84.42 -15.93
N LEU A 611 -23.85 84.68 -16.57
CA LEU A 611 -22.88 85.68 -16.13
C LEU A 611 -22.93 86.93 -17.01
N SER A 612 -22.64 88.07 -16.40
CA SER A 612 -22.50 89.34 -17.12
C SER A 612 -21.38 90.16 -16.50
N ALA A 613 -20.85 91.10 -17.29
CA ALA A 613 -19.82 92.01 -16.85
C ALA A 613 -20.25 93.45 -17.10
N LEU A 614 -19.92 94.33 -16.16
CA LEU A 614 -20.12 95.77 -16.30
C LEU A 614 -18.86 96.51 -15.82
N GLN A 615 -18.66 97.72 -16.32
CA GLN A 615 -17.49 98.52 -15.96
C GLN A 615 -17.87 99.58 -14.92
N ILE A 616 -17.41 99.42 -13.66
CA ILE A 616 -17.56 100.43 -12.60
C ILE A 616 -16.23 101.13 -12.41
N ARG A 617 -16.20 102.46 -12.54
CA ARG A 617 -14.98 103.26 -12.29
C ARG A 617 -13.74 102.70 -13.02
N LYS A 618 -13.91 102.36 -14.30
CA LYS A 618 -12.89 101.77 -15.20
C LYS A 618 -12.45 100.33 -14.88
N LYS A 619 -13.01 99.68 -13.87
CA LYS A 619 -12.73 98.27 -13.55
C LYS A 619 -13.87 97.38 -14.02
N TRP A 620 -13.56 96.23 -14.58
CA TRP A 620 -14.55 95.21 -14.89
C TRP A 620 -15.00 94.49 -13.62
N HIS A 621 -16.30 94.41 -13.43
CA HIS A 621 -16.95 93.62 -12.39
C HIS A 621 -17.78 92.53 -13.05
N LEU A 622 -17.67 91.31 -12.55
CA LEU A 622 -18.52 90.18 -12.94
C LEU A 622 -19.64 90.01 -11.91
N PHE A 623 -20.82 89.68 -12.40
CA PHE A 623 -22.01 89.42 -11.59
C PHE A 623 -22.84 88.29 -12.21
N ARG A 624 -23.73 87.70 -11.41
CA ARG A 624 -24.73 86.76 -11.92
C ARG A 624 -25.95 87.54 -12.38
N THR A 625 -26.42 87.25 -13.58
CA THR A 625 -27.65 87.84 -14.14
C THR A 625 -28.87 87.63 -13.22
N THR A 626 -28.93 86.50 -12.51
CA THR A 626 -30.00 86.21 -11.53
C THR A 626 -30.02 87.18 -10.36
N ASP A 627 -28.87 87.71 -9.97
CA ASP A 627 -28.74 88.60 -8.81
C ASP A 627 -29.12 90.04 -9.20
N ALA A 628 -28.87 90.42 -10.46
CA ALA A 628 -29.30 91.70 -11.01
C ALA A 628 -30.82 91.80 -11.21
N ILE A 629 -31.48 90.69 -11.59
CA ILE A 629 -32.94 90.66 -11.80
C ILE A 629 -33.69 90.81 -10.47
N LYS A 630 -33.23 90.13 -9.41
CA LYS A 630 -33.86 90.23 -8.08
C LYS A 630 -33.80 91.63 -7.48
N ALA A 631 -32.76 92.40 -7.80
CA ALA A 631 -32.68 93.80 -7.39
C ALA A 631 -33.70 94.68 -8.13
N ALA A 632 -34.01 94.36 -9.39
CA ALA A 632 -34.98 95.10 -10.20
C ALA A 632 -36.45 94.79 -9.84
N ASP A 633 -36.74 93.63 -9.25
CA ASP A 633 -38.08 93.24 -8.77
C ASP A 633 -38.34 93.63 -7.30
N ALA A 634 -37.32 94.07 -6.57
CA ALA A 634 -37.40 94.49 -5.16
C ALA A 634 -37.54 96.02 -4.99
N ASP A 635 -37.45 96.78 -6.08
CA ASP A 635 -37.83 98.19 -6.22
C ASP A 635 -39.23 98.30 -6.85
#